data_AF-A0A6P0U609-F1
#
_entry.id   AF-A0A6P0U609-F1
#
_cell.length_a   1.000
_cell.length_b   1.000
_cell.length_c   1.000
_cell.angle_alpha   90.00
_cell.angle_beta   90.00
_cell.angle_gamma   90.00
#
_symmetry.space_group_name_H-M   'P 1'
#
loop_
_entity.id
_entity.type
_entity.pdbx_description
1 polymer ?
#
loop_
_entity_poly.entity_id
_entity_poly.type
_entity_poly.pdbx_seq_one_letter_code
_entity_poly.pdbx_strand_id
1 'polypeptide(L)' 'MEKLAKYRENIKNIITDYSQYKPSYGEIEVQVIFDEERDHYQLINVGWHGNRRVRGC' A
#
# COMPACT_ATOMS: atom_id res chain seq x y z
N MET A 1 2.35 -24.02 -8.72
CA MET A 1 1.71 -22.80 -9.26
C MET A 1 0.54 -22.33 -8.40
N GLU A 2 -0.37 -23.21 -8.00
CA GLU A 2 -1.53 -22.88 -7.15
C GLU A 2 -1.15 -22.19 -5.82
N LYS A 3 -0.10 -22.67 -5.14
CA LYS A 3 0.42 -22.06 -3.90
C LYS A 3 0.89 -20.61 -4.10
N LEU A 4 1.55 -20.31 -5.22
CA LEU A 4 2.04 -18.96 -5.52
C LEU A 4 0.87 -18.03 -5.80
N ALA A 5 -0.08 -18.45 -6.64
CA ALA A 5 -1.30 -17.68 -6.90
C ALA A 5 -2.05 -17.35 -5.61
N LYS A 6 -2.21 -18.33 -4.70
CA LYS A 6 -2.84 -18.14 -3.40
C LYS A 6 -2.09 -17.12 -2.53
N TYR A 7 -0.76 -17.12 -2.53
CA TYR A 7 0.02 -16.13 -1.79
C TYR A 7 -0.12 -14.72 -2.37
N ARG A 8 -0.07 -14.58 -3.70
CA ARG A 8 -0.28 -13.29 -4.36
C ARG A 8 -1.65 -12.71 -4.04
N GLU A 9 -2.69 -13.54 -4.07
CA GLU A 9 -4.05 -13.14 -3.68
C GLU A 9 -4.12 -12.70 -2.22
N ASN A 10 -3.61 -13.51 -1.29
CA ASN A 10 -3.62 -13.18 0.14
C ASN A 10 -2.88 -11.87 0.43
N ILE A 11 -1.71 -11.64 -0.20
CA ILE A 11 -0.92 -10.41 -0.02
C ILE A 11 -1.69 -9.20 -0.56
N LYS A 12 -2.25 -9.30 -1.77
CA LYS A 12 -3.05 -8.22 -2.36
C LYS A 12 -4.27 -7.88 -1.50
N ASN A 13 -4.97 -8.89 -0.97
CA ASN A 13 -6.12 -8.69 -0.09
C ASN A 13 -5.71 -7.95 1.19
N ILE A 14 -4.67 -8.43 1.88
CA ILE A 14 -4.16 -7.77 3.10
C ILE A 14 -3.80 -6.31 2.80
N ILE A 15 -3.00 -6.03 1.77
CA ILE A 15 -2.58 -4.66 1.45
C ILE A 15 -3.79 -3.78 1.09
N THR A 16 -4.76 -4.33 0.35
CA THR A 16 -5.98 -3.60 -0.02
C THR A 16 -6.82 -3.26 1.21
N ASP A 17 -6.96 -4.18 2.16
CA ASP A 17 -7.68 -3.96 3.42
C ASP A 17 -6.99 -2.85 4.24
N TYR A 18 -5.66 -2.91 4.38
CA TYR A 18 -4.91 -1.88 5.09
C TYR A 18 -4.94 -0.52 4.38
N SER A 19 -5.08 -0.49 3.05
CA SER A 19 -5.14 0.76 2.30
C SER A 19 -6.38 1.60 2.57
N GLN A 20 -7.43 1.01 3.17
CA GLN A 20 -8.64 1.71 3.56
C GLN A 20 -8.42 2.66 4.76
N TYR A 21 -7.37 2.45 5.54
CA TYR A 21 -7.04 3.29 6.69
C TYR A 21 -6.19 4.47 6.27
N LYS A 22 -6.79 5.65 6.20
CA LYS A 22 -6.06 6.90 5.98
C LYS A 22 -5.61 7.51 7.31
N PRO A 23 -4.42 8.13 7.36
CA PRO A 23 -4.01 8.94 8.50
C PRO A 23 -5.08 10.00 8.82
N SER A 24 -5.35 10.22 10.11
CA SER A 24 -6.32 11.22 10.57
C SER A 24 -5.79 12.66 10.52
N TYR A 25 -4.57 12.87 10.02
CA TYR A 25 -3.87 14.14 9.98
C TYR A 25 -3.25 14.38 8.62
N GLY A 26 -3.16 15.65 8.25
CA GLY A 26 -2.57 16.08 6.97
C GLY A 26 -3.38 15.66 5.75
N GLU A 27 -2.92 16.13 4.60
CA GLU A 27 -3.43 15.74 3.29
C GLU A 27 -2.54 14.61 2.78
N ILE A 28 -2.85 13.38 3.23
CA ILE A 28 -2.05 12.19 2.98
C ILE A 28 -2.88 11.15 2.23
N GLU A 29 -2.35 10.72 1.10
CA GLU A 29 -2.88 9.59 0.34
C GLU A 29 -2.19 8.30 0.76
N VAL A 30 -2.99 7.25 0.87
CA VAL A 30 -2.49 5.86 0.92
C VAL A 30 -2.56 5.33 -0.50
N GLN A 31 -1.41 4.97 -1.07
CA GLN A 31 -1.29 4.41 -2.40
C GLN A 31 -0.82 2.96 -2.32
N VAL A 32 -1.27 2.16 -3.27
CA VAL A 32 -0.95 0.73 -3.36
C VAL A 32 -0.22 0.47 -4.67
N ILE A 33 0.89 -0.26 -4.60
CA ILE A 33 1.73 -0.61 -5.74
C ILE A 33 1.87 -2.13 -5.78
N PHE A 34 1.37 -2.75 -6.85
CA PHE A 34 1.48 -4.18 -7.10
C PHE A 34 2.27 -4.42 -8.40
N ASP A 35 3.45 -5.00 -8.26
CA ASP A 35 4.25 -5.54 -9.36
C ASP A 35 4.21 -7.06 -9.24
N GLU A 36 3.18 -7.66 -9.82
CA GLU A 36 2.95 -9.12 -9.75
C GLU A 36 3.95 -9.91 -10.61
N GLU A 37 4.57 -9.28 -11.61
CA GLU A 37 5.61 -9.90 -12.44
C GLU A 37 6.88 -10.17 -11.64
N ARG A 38 7.21 -9.27 -10.70
CA ARG A 38 8.43 -9.34 -9.85
C ARG A 38 8.14 -9.71 -8.39
N ASP A 39 6.89 -10.02 -8.07
CA ASP A 39 6.41 -10.33 -6.72
C ASP A 39 6.75 -9.21 -5.71
N HIS A 40 6.52 -7.94 -6.08
CA HIS A 40 6.67 -6.80 -5.18
C HIS A 40 5.31 -6.16 -4.89
N TYR A 41 5.03 -5.94 -3.61
CA TYR A 41 3.74 -5.42 -3.14
C TYR A 41 4.00 -4.38 -2.05
N GLN A 42 3.50 -3.17 -2.23
CA GLN A 42 3.77 -2.06 -1.32
C GLN A 42 2.52 -1.23 -1.06
N LEU A 43 2.38 -0.80 0.19
CA LEU A 43 1.49 0.27 0.63
C LEU A 43 2.38 1.47 0.97
N ILE A 44 2.05 2.65 0.48
CA ILE A 44 2.86 3.85 0.69
C ILE A 44 1.99 5.05 1.06
N ASN A 45 2.43 5.81 2.05
CA ASN A 45 1.86 7.09 2.42
C ASN A 45 2.56 8.20 1.66
N VAL A 46 1.80 9.02 0.94
CA VAL A 46 2.31 10.12 0.13
C VAL A 46 1.44 11.35 0.34
N GLY A 47 2.02 12.46 0.76
CA GLY A 47 1.25 13.68 1.00
C GLY A 47 1.99 14.72 1.80
N TRP A 48 1.24 15.52 2.54
CA TRP A 48 1.75 16.63 3.33
C TRP A 48 1.05 16.72 4.68
N HIS A 49 1.80 17.04 5.72
CA HIS A 49 1.26 17.49 6.99
C HIS A 49 1.76 18.90 7.26
N GLY A 50 0.93 19.90 6.95
CA GLY A 50 1.37 21.29 6.86
C GLY A 50 2.49 21.46 5.83
N ASN A 51 3.62 22.03 6.23
CA ASN A 51 4.80 22.19 5.37
C ASN A 51 5.74 20.97 5.37
N ARG A 52 5.39 19.88 6.08
CA ARG A 52 6.21 18.67 6.15
C ARG A 52 5.77 17.68 5.09
N ARG A 53 6.69 17.29 4.20
CA ARG A 53 6.47 16.19 3.25
C ARG A 53 6.32 14.87 3.99
N VAL A 54 5.27 14.13 3.68
CA VAL A 54 5.10 12.73 4.09
C VAL A 54 5.36 11.85 2.87
N ARG A 55 6.33 10.94 3.01
CA ARG A 55 6.68 9.93 2.03
C ARG A 55 7.30 8.72 2.75
N GLY A 56 6.65 7.57 2.69
CA GLY A 56 7.20 6.33 3.25
C GLY A 56 6.19 5.19 3.21
N CYS A 57 6.71 3.96 3.15
CA CYS A 57 5.95 2.74 3.37
C CYS A 57 6.00 2.35 4.85
#